data_AF-A0A2D4MYZ1-F1
#
_entry.id   AF-A0A2D4MYZ1-F1
#
_cell.length_a   1.000
_cell.length_b   1.000
_cell.length_c   1.000
_cell.angle_alpha   90.00
_cell.angle_beta   90.00
_cell.angle_gamma   90.00
#
_symmetry.space_group_name_H-M   'P 1'
#
loop_
_entity.id
_entity.type
_entity.pdbx_description
1 polymer ?
#
loop_
_entity_poly.entity_id
_entity_poly.type
_entity_poly.pdbx_seq_one_letter_code
_entity_poly.pdbx_strand_id
1 'polypeptide(L)'
;TARLTDSEEQFPVQPSLREFSAFDIRSDSVRLHWTISTGSFDSFLIQYKDANGQPQALPVEGGSTEVTVNNLVPSRRYKFNLYGISGKNCSRPLATEATTGPQEEVPIHKSVLRDLVVSEVTSNSAHLTWRVPSGRFDSFFLQYRDSE
;
A
#
# COMPACT_ATOMS: atom_id res chain seq x y z
N THR A 1 -13.03 -52.75 41.91
CA THR A 1 -13.61 -52.34 40.62
C THR A 1 -13.15 -50.93 40.31
N ALA A 2 -12.14 -50.75 39.45
CA ALA A 2 -11.66 -49.42 39.07
C ALA A 2 -12.14 -49.12 37.64
N ARG A 3 -12.87 -48.02 37.47
CA ARG A 3 -13.19 -47.43 36.16
C ARG A 3 -12.01 -46.55 35.77
N LEU A 4 -11.30 -46.94 34.71
CA LEU A 4 -10.36 -46.07 34.02
C LEU A 4 -11.20 -45.17 33.10
N THR A 5 -11.21 -43.87 33.38
CA THR A 5 -11.63 -42.85 32.43
C THR A 5 -10.57 -42.79 31.34
N ASP A 6 -10.98 -43.20 30.15
CA ASP A 6 -10.28 -43.01 28.88
C ASP A 6 -10.15 -41.50 28.64
N SER A 7 -8.96 -40.96 28.92
CA SER A 7 -8.60 -39.60 28.52
C SER A 7 -8.26 -39.67 27.04
N GLU A 8 -9.14 -39.17 26.17
CA GLU A 8 -8.85 -38.98 24.75
C GLU A 8 -7.53 -38.22 24.61
N GLU A 9 -6.48 -38.94 24.25
CA GLU A 9 -5.16 -38.39 23.96
C GLU A 9 -5.23 -37.71 22.59
N GLN A 10 -5.78 -36.49 22.58
CA GLN A 10 -5.75 -35.60 21.42
C GLN A 10 -4.28 -35.26 21.15
N PHE A 11 -3.67 -35.98 20.20
CA PHE A 11 -2.36 -35.63 19.67
C PHE A 11 -2.37 -34.14 19.28
N PRO A 12 -1.40 -33.33 19.74
CA PRO A 12 -1.36 -31.92 19.39
C PRO A 12 -1.24 -31.80 17.87
N VAL A 13 -2.29 -31.28 17.23
CA VAL A 13 -2.34 -31.08 15.78
C VAL A 13 -1.29 -30.04 15.41
N GLN A 14 -0.24 -30.46 14.70
CA GLN A 14 0.81 -29.55 14.28
C GLN A 14 0.24 -28.49 13.33
N PRO A 15 0.42 -27.18 13.62
CA PRO A 15 -0.06 -26.12 12.75
C PRO A 15 0.65 -26.14 11.40
N SER A 16 -0.11 -25.98 10.31
CA SER A 16 0.45 -25.98 8.95
C SER A 16 -0.15 -24.88 8.07
N LEU A 17 0.73 -24.21 7.32
CA LEU A 17 0.37 -23.27 6.27
C LEU A 17 0.14 -24.01 4.96
N ARG A 18 -0.81 -23.55 4.15
CA ARG A 18 -1.13 -24.15 2.85
C ARG A 18 -0.86 -23.21 1.68
N GLU A 19 -1.67 -22.17 1.51
CA GLU A 19 -1.57 -21.23 0.38
C GLU A 19 -1.03 -19.88 0.84
N PHE A 20 -0.29 -19.20 -0.03
CA PHE A 20 0.20 -17.83 0.17
C PHE A 20 0.22 -17.09 -1.17
N SER A 21 -0.57 -16.02 -1.28
CA SER A 21 -0.79 -15.30 -2.54
C SER A 21 -0.75 -13.79 -2.34
N ALA A 22 -0.39 -13.07 -3.40
CA ALA A 22 -0.47 -11.62 -3.47
C ALA A 22 -1.67 -11.17 -4.31
N PHE A 23 -2.35 -10.12 -3.87
CA PHE A 23 -3.50 -9.52 -4.55
C PHE A 23 -3.59 -8.02 -4.24
N ASP A 24 -4.50 -7.31 -4.92
CA ASP A 24 -4.64 -5.85 -4.84
C ASP A 24 -3.28 -5.11 -4.86
N ILE A 25 -2.54 -5.34 -5.94
CA ILE A 25 -1.20 -4.80 -6.14
C ILE A 25 -1.32 -3.35 -6.62
N ARG A 26 -0.83 -2.42 -5.81
CA ARG A 26 -0.76 -0.98 -6.10
C ARG A 26 0.67 -0.57 -6.47
N SER A 27 0.87 0.72 -6.75
CA SER A 27 2.19 1.28 -7.02
C SER A 27 3.13 1.22 -5.82
N ASP A 28 2.58 1.27 -4.60
CA ASP A 28 3.30 1.40 -3.35
C ASP A 28 2.88 0.38 -2.28
N SER A 29 1.93 -0.50 -2.59
CA SER A 29 1.45 -1.52 -1.65
C SER A 29 1.08 -2.83 -2.33
N VAL A 30 1.09 -3.90 -1.55
CA VAL A 30 0.62 -5.23 -1.95
C VAL A 30 -0.16 -5.84 -0.80
N ARG A 31 -1.34 -6.42 -1.07
CA ARG A 31 -2.02 -7.28 -0.08
C ARG A 31 -1.59 -8.72 -0.25
N LEU A 32 -1.42 -9.39 0.88
CA LEU A 32 -0.97 -10.77 0.97
C LEU A 32 -2.02 -11.56 1.73
N HIS A 33 -2.39 -12.73 1.23
CA HIS A 33 -3.35 -13.65 1.85
C HIS A 33 -2.74 -15.04 2.02
N TRP A 34 -3.11 -15.73 3.09
CA TRP A 34 -2.74 -17.13 3.31
C TRP A 34 -3.83 -17.93 3.99
N THR A 35 -3.74 -19.26 3.86
CA THR A 35 -4.66 -20.19 4.50
C THR A 35 -3.92 -21.14 5.44
N ILE A 36 -4.56 -21.48 6.56
CA ILE A 36 -4.08 -22.46 7.54
C ILE A 36 -4.78 -23.79 7.25
N SER A 37 -4.03 -24.87 7.05
CA SER A 37 -4.61 -26.21 6.79
C SER A 37 -4.97 -26.97 8.05
N THR A 38 -4.18 -26.82 9.11
CA THR A 38 -4.40 -27.49 10.41
C THR A 38 -3.90 -26.60 11.55
N GLY A 39 -4.51 -26.75 12.72
CA GLY A 39 -4.09 -26.06 13.95
C GLY A 39 -4.25 -24.53 13.88
N SER A 40 -3.52 -23.83 14.75
CA SER A 40 -3.46 -22.37 14.83
C SER A 40 -2.04 -21.93 15.10
N PHE A 41 -1.68 -20.75 14.59
CA PHE A 41 -0.41 -20.10 14.90
C PHE A 41 -0.62 -18.98 15.92
N ASP A 42 0.37 -18.73 16.77
CA ASP A 42 0.35 -17.61 17.72
C ASP A 42 0.55 -16.28 16.99
N SER A 43 1.41 -16.30 15.97
CA SER A 43 1.67 -15.17 15.08
C SER A 43 2.22 -15.64 13.74
N PHE A 44 2.32 -14.71 12.79
CA PHE A 44 3.02 -14.89 11.54
C PHE A 44 4.11 -13.85 11.38
N LEU A 45 5.09 -14.17 10.54
CA LEU A 45 6.14 -13.26 10.14
C LEU A 45 6.23 -13.22 8.61
N ILE A 46 6.11 -12.03 8.03
CA ILE A 46 6.39 -11.80 6.61
C ILE A 46 7.79 -11.22 6.46
N GLN A 47 8.61 -11.85 5.63
CA GLN A 47 9.93 -11.34 5.26
C GLN A 47 10.02 -11.02 3.78
N TYR A 48 10.61 -9.87 3.48
CA TYR A 48 10.91 -9.44 2.11
C TYR A 48 12.19 -8.60 2.07
N LYS A 49 12.70 -8.30 0.88
CA LYS A 49 13.78 -7.33 0.72
C LYS A 49 13.21 -6.02 0.18
N ASP A 50 13.58 -4.91 0.79
CA ASP A 50 13.20 -3.59 0.29
C ASP A 50 13.95 -3.22 -1.00
N ALA A 51 13.72 -2.00 -1.51
CA ALA A 51 14.34 -1.54 -2.74
C ALA A 51 15.87 -1.41 -2.66
N ASN A 52 16.42 -1.26 -1.45
CA ASN A 52 17.86 -1.22 -1.18
C ASN A 52 18.45 -2.63 -0.95
N GLY A 53 17.62 -3.67 -1.05
CA GLY A 53 17.99 -5.05 -0.79
C GLY A 53 18.06 -5.41 0.69
N GLN A 54 17.65 -4.52 1.59
CA GLN A 54 17.68 -4.77 3.03
C GLN A 54 16.53 -5.69 3.44
N PRO A 55 16.78 -6.72 4.27
CA PRO A 55 15.72 -7.57 4.80
C PRO A 55 14.77 -6.78 5.70
N GLN A 56 13.48 -6.91 5.44
CA GLN A 56 12.38 -6.38 6.23
C GLN A 56 11.59 -7.53 6.83
N ALA A 57 11.06 -7.32 8.03
CA ALA A 57 10.28 -8.31 8.77
C ALA A 57 9.02 -7.65 9.35
N LEU A 58 7.86 -8.18 8.99
CA LEU A 58 6.55 -7.66 9.40
C LEU A 58 5.84 -8.73 10.24
N PRO A 59 5.70 -8.54 11.56
CA PRO A 59 4.92 -9.43 12.42
C PRO A 59 3.41 -9.24 12.16
N VAL A 60 2.66 -10.33 12.21
CA VAL A 60 1.20 -10.35 12.05
C VAL A 60 0.59 -11.23 13.13
N GLU A 61 -0.56 -10.84 13.65
CA GLU A 61 -1.28 -11.58 14.70
C GLU A 61 -1.76 -12.96 14.19
N GLY A 62 -1.79 -13.96 15.08
CA GLY A 62 -2.12 -15.36 14.72
C GLY A 62 -3.54 -15.60 14.24
N GLY A 63 -4.49 -14.69 14.56
CA GLY A 63 -5.86 -14.75 14.08
C GLY A 63 -6.04 -14.22 12.65
N SER A 64 -4.99 -13.64 12.06
CA SER A 64 -5.06 -13.00 10.74
C SER A 64 -4.66 -13.95 9.62
N THR A 65 -5.33 -13.81 8.49
CA THR A 65 -5.04 -14.51 7.23
C THR A 65 -4.70 -13.56 6.09
N GLU A 66 -4.55 -12.26 6.38
CA GLU A 66 -4.27 -11.22 5.41
C GLU A 66 -3.42 -10.11 6.05
N VAL A 67 -2.56 -9.48 5.26
CA VAL A 67 -1.91 -8.21 5.62
C VAL A 67 -1.60 -7.37 4.37
N THR A 68 -1.58 -6.05 4.54
CA THR A 68 -1.10 -5.12 3.51
C THR A 68 0.33 -4.68 3.82
N VAL A 69 1.24 -4.87 2.87
CA VAL A 69 2.60 -4.31 2.92
C VAL A 69 2.62 -2.99 2.17
N ASN A 70 2.95 -1.90 2.86
CA ASN A 70 2.99 -0.54 2.33
C ASN A 70 4.42 -0.05 2.09
N ASN A 71 4.55 1.17 1.55
CA ASN A 71 5.83 1.86 1.32
C ASN A 71 6.78 1.08 0.40
N LEU A 72 6.21 0.34 -0.56
CA LEU A 72 6.96 -0.33 -1.61
C LEU A 72 7.31 0.68 -2.71
N VAL A 73 8.38 0.40 -3.45
CA VAL A 73 8.79 1.23 -4.59
C VAL A 73 8.00 0.81 -5.83
N PRO A 74 7.49 1.74 -6.64
CA PRO A 74 6.81 1.43 -7.90
C PRO A 74 7.66 0.65 -8.90
N SER A 75 6.97 -0.09 -9.79
CA SER A 75 7.57 -0.88 -10.88
C SER A 75 8.67 -1.83 -10.42
N ARG A 76 8.52 -2.43 -9.24
CA ARG A 76 9.54 -3.30 -8.65
C ARG A 76 8.95 -4.64 -8.26
N ARG A 77 9.70 -5.70 -8.58
CA ARG A 77 9.38 -7.06 -8.15
C ARG A 77 9.86 -7.29 -6.72
N TYR A 78 8.97 -7.82 -5.91
CA TYR A 78 9.20 -8.24 -4.53
C TYR A 78 8.94 -9.73 -4.39
N LYS A 79 9.75 -10.38 -3.55
CA LYS A 79 9.51 -11.75 -3.07
C LYS A 79 9.22 -11.69 -1.58
N PHE A 80 8.05 -12.19 -1.22
CA PHE A 80 7.60 -12.29 0.17
C PHE A 80 7.72 -13.73 0.63
N ASN A 81 8.11 -13.93 1.88
CA ASN A 81 8.11 -15.22 2.55
C ASN A 81 7.25 -15.13 3.80
N LEU A 82 6.38 -16.10 4.00
CA LEU A 82 5.50 -16.21 5.16
C LEU A 82 5.95 -17.36 6.06
N TYR A 83 6.04 -17.09 7.35
CA TYR A 83 6.32 -18.05 8.41
C TYR A 83 5.19 -18.01 9.43
N GLY A 84 4.70 -19.17 9.87
CA GLY A 84 3.82 -19.30 11.03
C GLY A 84 4.62 -19.65 12.28
N ILE A 85 4.32 -19.01 13.41
CA ILE A 85 5.01 -19.16 14.69
C ILE A 85 4.06 -19.80 15.71
N SER A 86 4.51 -20.87 16.36
CA SER A 86 3.77 -21.55 17.43
C SER A 86 4.73 -21.91 18.56
N GLY A 87 4.62 -21.23 19.70
CA GLY A 87 5.55 -21.31 20.81
C GLY A 87 6.98 -20.99 20.36
N LYS A 88 7.86 -22.00 20.41
CA LYS A 88 9.27 -21.89 19.97
C LYS A 88 9.52 -22.43 18.56
N ASN A 89 8.47 -22.93 17.90
CA ASN A 89 8.56 -23.54 16.59
C ASN A 89 8.16 -22.55 15.49
N CYS A 90 8.77 -22.70 14.33
CA CYS A 90 8.49 -21.93 13.14
C CYS A 90 8.14 -22.89 11.99
N SER A 91 7.13 -22.55 11.19
CA SER A 91 6.74 -23.35 10.03
C SER A 91 7.80 -23.31 8.94
N ARG A 92 7.66 -24.19 7.95
CA ARG A 92 8.37 -24.01 6.67
C ARG A 92 7.86 -22.72 6.00
N PRO A 93 8.73 -21.98 5.29
CA PRO A 93 8.31 -20.78 4.58
C PRO A 93 7.42 -21.12 3.38
N LEU A 94 6.38 -20.33 3.19
CA LEU A 94 5.72 -20.20 1.88
C LEU A 94 6.21 -18.92 1.22
N ALA A 95 6.34 -18.93 -0.11
CA ALA A 95 6.82 -17.78 -0.86
C ALA A 95 5.83 -17.37 -1.94
N THR A 96 5.72 -16.06 -2.18
CA THR A 96 4.97 -15.49 -3.29
C THR A 96 5.70 -14.28 -3.84
N GLU A 97 5.41 -13.90 -5.08
CA GLU A 97 6.03 -12.76 -5.75
C GLU A 97 4.96 -11.81 -6.27
N ALA A 98 5.25 -10.51 -6.22
CA ALA A 98 4.40 -9.47 -6.79
C ALA A 98 5.27 -8.37 -7.41
N THR A 99 4.78 -7.73 -8.46
CA THR A 99 5.46 -6.57 -9.06
C THR A 99 4.55 -5.36 -8.91
N THR A 100 4.98 -4.37 -8.14
CA THR A 100 4.22 -3.14 -7.90
C THR A 100 3.91 -2.41 -9.20
N GLY A 101 2.76 -1.74 -9.23
CA GLY A 101 2.34 -0.93 -10.37
C GLY A 101 3.31 0.22 -10.68
N PRO A 102 3.19 0.85 -11.86
CA PRO A 102 3.90 2.10 -12.13
C PRO A 102 3.50 3.18 -11.14
N GLN A 103 4.37 4.17 -10.94
CA GLN A 103 4.05 5.31 -10.10
C GLN A 103 2.78 5.96 -10.66
N GLU A 104 1.75 6.11 -9.82
CA GLU A 104 0.59 6.93 -10.18
C GLU A 104 1.12 8.36 -10.39
N GLU A 105 1.23 8.77 -11.65
CA GLU A 105 1.42 10.18 -11.99
C GLU A 105 0.17 10.89 -11.50
N VAL A 106 0.24 11.49 -10.31
CA VAL A 106 -0.75 12.50 -9.93
C VAL A 106 -0.77 13.47 -11.10
N PRO A 107 -1.90 13.65 -11.79
CA PRO A 107 -1.95 14.60 -12.88
C PRO A 107 -1.49 15.91 -12.27
N ILE A 108 -0.29 16.36 -12.64
CA ILE A 108 0.10 17.73 -12.43
C ILE A 108 -0.87 18.44 -13.36
N HIS A 109 -2.04 18.80 -12.85
CA HIS A 109 -2.93 19.69 -13.55
C HIS A 109 -2.09 20.94 -13.73
N LYS A 110 -1.42 21.04 -14.88
CA LYS A 110 -0.69 22.23 -15.26
C LYS A 110 -1.73 23.32 -15.16
N SER A 111 -1.62 24.12 -14.12
CA SER A 111 -2.59 25.14 -13.79
C SER A 111 -2.30 26.25 -14.78
N VAL A 112 -3.10 26.30 -15.85
CA VAL A 112 -2.88 27.24 -16.95
C VAL A 112 -3.87 28.38 -16.79
N LEU A 113 -3.35 29.60 -16.76
CA LEU A 113 -4.13 30.81 -16.98
C LEU A 113 -4.07 31.17 -18.47
N ARG A 114 -5.22 31.42 -19.10
CA ARG A 114 -5.29 31.84 -20.50
C ARG A 114 -6.20 33.06 -20.68
N ASP A 115 -6.03 33.70 -21.84
CA ASP A 115 -6.92 34.71 -22.38
C ASP A 115 -7.15 35.89 -21.44
N LEU A 116 -6.07 36.56 -21.04
CA LEU A 116 -6.19 37.85 -20.36
C LEU A 116 -6.73 38.88 -21.37
N VAL A 117 -7.98 39.30 -21.15
CA VAL A 117 -8.66 40.30 -21.96
C VAL A 117 -8.84 41.56 -21.12
N VAL A 118 -8.52 42.69 -21.72
CA VAL A 118 -8.78 44.03 -21.18
C VAL A 118 -10.01 44.59 -21.89
N SER A 119 -11.03 44.98 -21.14
CA SER A 119 -12.27 45.59 -21.64
C SER A 119 -12.63 46.85 -20.85
N GLU A 120 -13.54 47.66 -21.39
CA GLU A 120 -14.11 48.83 -20.70
C GLU A 120 -13.05 49.76 -20.10
N VAL A 121 -12.17 50.28 -20.95
CA VAL A 121 -11.08 51.18 -20.53
C VAL A 121 -11.63 52.60 -20.38
N THR A 122 -11.47 53.17 -19.20
CA THR A 122 -11.73 54.58 -18.90
C THR A 122 -10.42 55.31 -18.60
N SER A 123 -10.50 56.61 -18.28
CA SER A 123 -9.34 57.38 -17.84
C SER A 123 -8.72 56.87 -16.53
N ASN A 124 -9.41 56.03 -15.74
CA ASN A 124 -8.92 55.57 -14.44
C ASN A 124 -9.23 54.10 -14.10
N SER A 125 -9.82 53.34 -15.03
CA SER A 125 -10.20 51.95 -14.79
C SER A 125 -10.09 51.12 -16.06
N ALA A 126 -9.86 49.82 -15.88
CA ALA A 126 -10.01 48.81 -16.92
C ALA A 126 -10.55 47.53 -16.28
N HIS A 127 -11.39 46.80 -17.02
CA HIS A 127 -11.91 45.51 -16.60
C HIS A 127 -11.02 44.41 -17.18
N LEU A 128 -10.60 43.46 -16.32
CA LEU A 128 -9.73 42.35 -16.70
C LEU A 128 -10.47 41.03 -16.52
N THR A 129 -10.50 40.21 -17.56
CA THR A 129 -11.08 38.87 -17.53
C THR A 129 -10.04 37.85 -17.97
N TRP A 130 -9.99 36.69 -17.31
CA TRP A 130 -9.11 35.58 -17.68
C TRP A 130 -9.83 34.24 -17.50
N ARG A 131 -9.33 33.19 -18.17
CA ARG A 131 -9.84 31.83 -18.06
C ARG A 131 -8.85 30.91 -17.35
N VAL A 132 -9.41 29.94 -16.63
CA VAL A 132 -8.69 28.83 -15.98
C VAL A 132 -9.17 27.52 -16.60
N PRO A 133 -8.56 27.04 -17.69
CA PRO A 133 -9.02 25.84 -18.39
C PRO A 133 -8.67 24.54 -17.63
N SER A 134 -7.65 24.57 -16.77
CA SER A 134 -7.20 23.41 -16.01
C SER A 134 -6.53 23.82 -14.69
N GLY A 135 -6.69 22.96 -13.69
CA GLY A 135 -6.12 23.16 -12.35
C GLY A 135 -7.00 24.03 -11.45
N ARG A 136 -6.67 24.03 -10.16
CA ARG A 136 -7.30 24.85 -9.13
C ARG A 136 -6.31 25.95 -8.72
N PHE A 137 -6.78 27.18 -8.67
CA PHE A 137 -6.02 28.30 -8.15
C PHE A 137 -6.72 28.81 -6.89
N ASP A 138 -5.95 29.02 -5.83
CA ASP A 138 -6.49 29.57 -4.58
C ASP A 138 -6.47 31.12 -4.58
N SER A 139 -5.60 31.74 -5.40
CA SER A 139 -5.50 33.20 -5.54
C SER A 139 -4.78 33.61 -6.83
N PHE A 140 -5.00 34.86 -7.27
CA PHE A 140 -4.33 35.46 -8.43
C PHE A 140 -3.64 36.77 -8.03
N PHE A 141 -2.47 37.06 -8.59
CA PHE A 141 -1.76 38.33 -8.43
C PHE A 141 -1.77 39.12 -9.74
N LEU A 142 -2.17 40.38 -9.66
CA LEU A 142 -2.16 41.30 -10.80
C LEU A 142 -1.04 42.33 -10.61
N GLN A 143 -0.21 42.49 -11.64
CA GLN A 143 0.81 43.53 -11.72
C GLN A 143 0.59 44.32 -13.00
N TYR A 144 0.60 45.66 -12.89
CA TYR A 144 0.55 46.57 -14.04
C TYR A 144 1.73 47.54 -13.98
N ARG A 145 2.05 48.14 -15.13
CA ARG A 145 3.07 49.16 -15.29
C ARG A 145 2.56 50.19 -16.29
N ASP A 146 2.76 51.48 -16.01
CA ASP A 146 2.49 52.54 -16.97
C ASP A 146 3.54 52.53 -18.09
N SER A 147 3.10 52.77 -19.32
CA SER A 147 4.05 52.96 -20.43
C SER A 147 4.83 54.25 -20.22
N GLU A 148 6.17 54.17 -20.34
CA GLU A 148 7.09 55.31 -20.30
C GLU A 148 6.77 56.39 -21.34
#